data_AF-E2Q8J0-F1
#
_entry.id   AF-E2Q8J0-F1
#
_cell.length_a   1.000
_cell.length_b   1.000
_cell.length_c   1.000
_cell.angle_alpha   90.00
_cell.angle_beta   90.00
_cell.angle_gamma   90.00
#
_symmetry.space_group_name_H-M   'P 1'
#
loop_
_entity.id
_entity.type
_entity.pdbx_description
1 polymer ?
#
loop_
_entity_poly.entity_id
_entity_poly.type
_entity_poly.pdbx_seq_one_letter_code
_entity_poly.pdbx_strand_id
1 'polypeptide(L)'
;MFGTGGEAGGMSAHGAVAPVRENCLTANDWICGEYLRTRAQELTDATVEHIWITGTSVLIGLLVAFPLALLARSRPAFAGPVLGLTTLLYTIPSLAMFSLLLPLLGLSAALVVTGLVLYSLTILVRNILAGLAAVPEEAREAARGLGYGPARLLWEVELPLALPALMAGVRMATVSTVALTTVGALIGRGGLGDLIDDGVQTTFKAQVLAASVLCVLLAVVADLLLLGLQRLLTPWTRIRRAEEAV
;
A
#
# COMPACT_ATOMS: atom_id res chain seq x y z
N MET A 1 69.89 -24.34 49.96
CA MET A 1 70.07 -24.74 48.55
C MET A 1 68.99 -25.79 48.26
N PHE A 2 67.93 -25.38 47.56
CA PHE A 2 66.77 -26.14 47.03
C PHE A 2 65.87 -26.86 48.06
N GLY A 3 64.55 -26.72 48.13
CA GLY A 3 63.56 -26.12 47.24
C GLY A 3 62.36 -27.07 47.08
N THR A 4 61.30 -26.82 47.87
CA THR A 4 59.84 -27.04 47.64
C THR A 4 59.38 -28.40 47.07
N GLY A 5 58.53 -29.21 47.73
CA GLY A 5 57.24 -28.83 48.31
C GLY A 5 56.15 -29.08 47.27
N GLY A 6 55.51 -30.25 47.32
CA GLY A 6 54.44 -30.64 46.40
C GLY A 6 53.12 -29.94 46.71
N GLU A 7 52.50 -29.36 45.69
CA GLU A 7 51.09 -28.96 45.71
C GLU A 7 50.37 -29.63 44.54
N ALA A 8 49.46 -30.52 44.91
CA ALA A 8 48.45 -31.10 44.05
C ALA A 8 47.15 -30.29 44.21
N GLY A 9 46.43 -30.10 43.11
CA GLY A 9 45.00 -29.80 43.15
C GLY A 9 44.64 -28.33 42.93
N GLY A 10 44.18 -28.03 41.73
CA GLY A 10 43.62 -26.72 41.41
C GLY A 10 43.32 -26.55 39.93
N MET A 11 42.77 -27.58 39.28
CA MET A 11 42.26 -27.47 37.92
C MET A 11 40.96 -26.65 37.99
N SER A 12 41.10 -25.33 37.88
CA SER A 12 39.97 -24.41 37.78
C SER A 12 39.07 -24.87 36.64
N ALA A 13 37.88 -25.33 37.00
CA ALA A 13 36.82 -25.67 36.08
C ALA A 13 36.54 -24.42 35.24
N HIS A 14 36.96 -24.46 33.98
CA HIS A 14 36.45 -23.60 32.92
C HIS A 14 34.93 -23.59 33.04
N GLY A 15 34.34 -22.42 33.26
CA GLY A 15 32.91 -22.22 33.11
C GLY A 15 32.53 -22.64 31.69
N ALA A 16 32.02 -23.87 31.55
CA ALA A 16 31.53 -24.38 30.30
C ALA A 16 30.29 -23.56 29.94
N VAL A 17 30.49 -22.48 29.18
CA VAL A 17 29.43 -21.83 28.42
C VAL A 17 28.87 -22.95 27.56
N ALA A 18 27.64 -23.38 27.85
CA ALA A 18 26.97 -24.41 27.04
C ALA A 18 27.05 -23.98 25.57
N PRO A 19 27.33 -24.92 24.63
CA PRO A 19 27.38 -24.56 23.21
C PRO A 19 26.04 -23.93 22.85
N VAL A 20 26.07 -22.68 22.38
CA VAL A 20 24.90 -22.05 21.77
C VAL A 20 24.46 -23.00 20.67
N ARG A 21 23.27 -23.61 20.79
CA ARG A 21 22.74 -24.43 19.71
C ARG A 21 22.62 -23.52 18.49
N GLU A 22 23.34 -23.87 17.42
CA GLU A 22 23.23 -23.17 16.15
C GLU A 22 21.79 -23.32 15.65
N ASN A 23 20.99 -22.27 15.87
CA ASN A 23 19.64 -22.16 15.35
C ASN A 23 19.63 -21.09 14.25
N CYS A 24 18.66 -21.15 13.33
CA CYS A 24 18.57 -20.19 12.21
C CYS A 24 18.49 -18.72 12.65
N LEU A 25 18.04 -18.47 13.89
CA LEU A 25 18.04 -17.15 14.53
C LEU A 25 19.45 -16.65 14.86
N THR A 26 20.31 -17.51 15.41
CA THR A 26 21.69 -17.15 15.77
C THR A 26 22.62 -17.14 14.56
N ALA A 27 22.33 -17.99 13.56
CA ALA A 27 23.04 -18.02 12.27
C ALA A 27 22.67 -16.83 11.35
N ASN A 28 21.58 -16.11 11.66
CA ASN A 28 21.04 -15.02 10.84
C ASN A 28 20.80 -15.47 9.39
N ASP A 29 20.14 -16.62 9.24
CA ASP A 29 19.77 -17.14 7.93
C ASP A 29 18.65 -16.33 7.29
N TRP A 30 18.60 -16.32 5.97
CA TRP A 30 17.52 -15.68 5.22
C TRP A 30 16.15 -16.34 5.48
N ILE A 31 16.13 -17.67 5.60
CA ILE A 31 14.90 -18.45 5.78
C ILE A 31 14.94 -19.10 7.15
N CYS A 32 14.11 -18.60 8.07
CA CYS A 32 14.03 -19.12 9.43
C CYS A 32 12.57 -19.31 9.84
N GLY A 33 12.11 -20.57 9.83
CA GLY A 33 10.75 -20.90 10.28
C GLY A 33 10.51 -20.60 11.77
N GLU A 34 11.57 -20.63 12.57
CA GLU A 34 11.52 -20.27 13.99
C GLU A 34 11.24 -18.77 14.20
N TYR A 35 11.77 -17.91 13.32
CA TYR A 35 11.45 -16.48 13.32
C TYR A 35 9.95 -16.25 13.10
N LEU A 36 9.37 -16.88 12.06
CA LEU A 36 7.94 -16.74 11.76
C LEU A 36 7.04 -17.19 12.92
N ARG A 37 7.43 -18.24 13.64
CA ARG A 37 6.66 -18.75 14.77
C ARG A 37 6.80 -17.89 16.02
N THR A 38 8.01 -17.44 16.32
CA THR A 38 8.30 -16.65 17.53
C THR A 38 7.86 -15.19 17.41
N ARG A 39 7.88 -14.64 16.20
CA ARG A 39 7.49 -13.25 15.87
C ARG A 39 6.15 -13.15 15.15
N ALA A 40 5.34 -14.20 15.19
CA ALA A 40 4.04 -14.27 14.52
C ALA A 40 3.13 -13.10 14.91
N GLN A 41 3.05 -12.80 16.21
CA GLN A 41 2.18 -11.75 16.73
C GLN A 41 2.58 -10.36 16.22
N GLU A 42 3.88 -10.07 16.21
CA GLU A 42 4.43 -8.82 15.71
C GLU A 42 4.19 -8.66 14.19
N LEU A 43 4.37 -9.74 13.44
CA LEU A 43 4.05 -9.77 12.00
C LEU A 43 2.55 -9.54 11.75
N THR A 44 1.66 -10.12 12.57
CA THR A 44 0.21 -9.92 12.42
C THR A 44 -0.19 -8.50 12.76
N ASP A 45 0.33 -7.93 13.84
CA ASP A 45 0.01 -6.58 14.29
C ASP A 45 0.47 -5.55 13.23
N ALA A 46 1.70 -5.70 12.73
CA ALA A 46 2.25 -4.88 11.66
C ALA A 46 1.46 -5.01 10.34
N THR A 47 0.95 -6.21 10.02
CA THR A 47 0.09 -6.43 8.85
C THR A 47 -1.25 -5.72 8.99
N VAL A 48 -1.88 -5.82 10.16
CA VAL A 48 -3.16 -5.15 10.45
C VAL A 48 -3.02 -3.64 10.36
N GLU A 49 -1.95 -3.08 10.94
CA GLU A 49 -1.65 -1.66 10.82
C GLU A 49 -1.45 -1.26 9.35
N HIS A 50 -0.68 -2.02 8.59
CA HIS A 50 -0.43 -1.74 7.18
C HIS A 50 -1.72 -1.76 6.34
N ILE A 51 -2.61 -2.73 6.59
CA ILE A 51 -3.94 -2.81 5.97
C ILE A 51 -4.78 -1.59 6.35
N TRP A 52 -4.80 -1.22 7.63
CA TRP A 52 -5.60 -0.10 8.12
C TRP A 52 -5.15 1.24 7.51
N ILE A 53 -3.83 1.49 7.47
CA ILE A 53 -3.26 2.70 6.88
C ILE A 53 -3.57 2.75 5.38
N THR A 54 -3.32 1.65 4.65
CA THR A 54 -3.56 1.57 3.21
C THR A 54 -5.04 1.77 2.89
N GLY A 55 -5.92 1.00 3.54
CA GLY A 55 -7.35 1.02 3.29
C GLY A 55 -7.98 2.38 3.57
N THR A 56 -7.64 2.98 4.72
CA THR A 56 -8.10 4.33 5.08
C THR A 56 -7.60 5.37 4.08
N SER A 57 -6.34 5.30 3.67
CA SER A 57 -5.75 6.26 2.73
C SER A 57 -6.39 6.18 1.35
N VAL A 58 -6.57 4.97 0.81
CA VAL A 58 -7.22 4.78 -0.50
C VAL A 58 -8.68 5.21 -0.46
N LEU A 59 -9.39 4.90 0.63
CA LEU A 59 -10.80 5.26 0.79
C LEU A 59 -10.98 6.79 0.82
N ILE A 60 -10.22 7.49 1.67
CA ILE A 60 -10.25 8.96 1.74
C ILE A 60 -9.80 9.56 0.40
N GLY A 61 -8.73 9.02 -0.19
CA GLY A 61 -8.24 9.41 -1.50
C GLY A 61 -9.31 9.31 -2.57
N LEU A 62 -10.09 8.22 -2.61
CA LEU A 62 -11.18 8.04 -3.56
C LEU A 62 -12.33 9.02 -3.31
N LEU A 63 -12.71 9.22 -2.05
CA LEU A 63 -13.76 10.17 -1.66
C LEU A 63 -13.42 11.62 -2.02
N VAL A 64 -12.13 11.98 -2.05
CA VAL A 64 -11.66 13.31 -2.44
C VAL A 64 -11.40 13.40 -3.95
N ALA A 65 -10.81 12.36 -4.55
CA ALA A 65 -10.48 12.32 -5.98
C ALA A 65 -11.73 12.31 -6.87
N PHE A 66 -12.79 11.62 -6.46
CA PHE A 66 -14.04 11.54 -7.21
C PHE A 66 -14.71 12.90 -7.46
N PRO A 67 -15.01 13.72 -6.43
CA PRO A 67 -15.57 15.06 -6.65
C PRO A 67 -14.59 15.99 -7.37
N LEU A 68 -13.28 15.89 -7.11
CA LEU A 68 -12.27 16.67 -7.85
C LEU A 68 -12.28 16.35 -9.34
N ALA A 69 -12.38 15.06 -9.71
CA ALA A 69 -12.46 14.63 -11.09
C ALA A 69 -13.77 15.08 -11.75
N LEU A 70 -14.91 15.00 -11.05
CA LEU A 70 -16.18 15.52 -11.56
C LEU A 70 -16.16 17.04 -11.76
N LEU A 71 -15.50 17.78 -10.87
CA LEU A 71 -15.31 19.23 -11.00
C LEU A 71 -14.41 19.56 -12.21
N ALA A 72 -13.28 18.85 -12.35
CA ALA A 72 -12.39 19.00 -13.49
C ALA A 72 -13.07 18.67 -14.83
N ARG A 73 -13.96 17.67 -14.84
CA ARG A 73 -14.75 17.29 -16.01
C ARG A 73 -15.81 18.32 -16.38
N SER A 74 -16.57 18.80 -15.39
CA SER A 74 -17.66 19.75 -15.62
C SER A 74 -17.17 21.15 -15.97
N ARG A 75 -15.95 21.52 -15.55
CA ARG A 75 -15.35 22.82 -15.85
C ARG A 75 -13.94 22.64 -16.42
N PRO A 76 -13.77 22.74 -17.75
CA PRO A 76 -12.46 22.51 -18.39
C PRO A 76 -11.35 23.45 -17.88
N ALA A 77 -11.70 24.64 -17.40
CA ALA A 77 -10.76 25.56 -16.76
C ALA A 77 -10.09 24.99 -15.50
N PHE A 78 -10.74 24.05 -14.79
CA PHE A 78 -10.20 23.41 -13.59
C PHE A 78 -9.42 22.12 -13.90
N ALA A 79 -9.54 21.55 -15.10
CA ALA A 79 -8.85 20.32 -15.46
C ALA A 79 -7.32 20.46 -15.40
N GLY A 80 -6.78 21.53 -16.00
CA GLY A 80 -5.35 21.84 -15.97
C GLY A 80 -4.81 22.04 -14.55
N PRO A 81 -5.38 22.95 -13.73
CA PRO A 81 -4.95 23.16 -12.35
C PRO A 81 -5.05 21.92 -11.46
N VAL A 82 -6.14 21.14 -11.54
CA VAL A 82 -6.31 19.94 -10.69
C VAL A 82 -5.26 18.88 -11.05
N LEU A 83 -5.05 18.62 -12.34
CA LEU A 83 -4.03 17.66 -12.80
C LEU A 83 -2.61 18.17 -12.52
N GLY A 84 -2.36 19.46 -12.69
CA GLY A 84 -1.07 20.08 -12.39
C GLY A 84 -0.74 20.01 -10.91
N LEU A 85 -1.68 20.37 -10.03
CA LEU A 85 -1.50 20.36 -8.58
C LEU A 85 -1.29 18.95 -8.04
N THR A 86 -2.13 17.99 -8.46
CA THR A 86 -1.97 16.59 -8.03
C THR A 86 -0.61 16.04 -8.49
N THR A 87 -0.20 16.32 -9.72
CA THR A 87 1.12 15.90 -10.22
C THR A 87 2.26 16.54 -9.44
N LEU A 88 2.18 17.85 -9.17
CA LEU A 88 3.18 18.56 -8.38
C LEU A 88 3.33 17.93 -7.00
N LEU A 89 2.21 17.65 -6.32
CA LEU A 89 2.21 16.96 -5.02
C LEU A 89 2.92 15.61 -5.12
N TYR A 90 2.66 14.83 -6.17
CA TYR A 90 3.31 13.53 -6.40
C TYR A 90 4.81 13.63 -6.68
N THR A 91 5.29 14.75 -7.22
CA THR A 91 6.72 14.97 -7.46
C THR A 91 7.51 15.31 -6.19
N ILE A 92 6.83 15.72 -5.11
CA ILE A 92 7.47 15.98 -3.83
C ILE A 92 7.92 14.64 -3.24
N PRO A 93 9.21 14.45 -2.87
CA PRO A 93 9.66 13.23 -2.20
C PRO A 93 8.89 12.96 -0.90
N SER A 94 8.63 11.70 -0.60
CA SER A 94 7.89 11.27 0.61
C SER A 94 8.46 11.84 1.90
N LEU A 95 9.78 11.85 2.04
CA LEU A 95 10.52 12.48 3.13
C LEU A 95 10.18 13.98 3.32
N ALA A 96 10.17 14.73 2.21
CA ALA A 96 9.88 16.15 2.23
C ALA A 96 8.39 16.40 2.52
N MET A 97 7.50 15.58 1.96
CA MET A 97 6.06 15.66 2.20
C MET A 97 5.72 15.45 3.69
N PHE A 98 6.32 14.43 4.32
CA PHE A 98 6.14 14.19 5.76
C PHE A 98 6.66 15.34 6.60
N SER A 99 7.82 15.90 6.26
CA SER A 99 8.38 17.07 6.94
C SER A 99 7.46 18.30 6.84
N LEU A 100 6.77 18.48 5.71
CA LEU A 100 5.82 19.58 5.50
C LEU A 100 4.52 19.40 6.30
N LEU A 101 4.06 18.16 6.46
CA LEU A 101 2.83 17.82 7.19
C LEU A 101 3.03 17.76 8.72
N LEU A 102 4.26 17.51 9.18
CA LEU A 102 4.59 17.32 10.59
C LEU A 102 4.19 18.49 11.50
N PRO A 103 4.40 19.77 11.16
CA PRO A 103 3.96 20.88 12.00
C PRO A 103 2.43 20.99 12.14
N LEU A 104 1.67 20.45 11.17
CA LEU A 104 0.21 20.55 11.13
C LEU A 104 -0.46 19.38 11.87
N LEU A 105 0.09 18.18 11.75
CA LEU A 105 -0.53 16.93 12.20
C LEU A 105 0.21 16.25 13.36
N GLY A 106 1.43 16.69 13.67
CA GLY A 106 2.32 16.06 14.65
C GLY A 106 2.76 14.64 14.23
N LEU A 107 3.50 13.99 15.12
CA LEU A 107 3.91 12.58 14.95
C LEU A 107 2.73 11.65 15.22
N SER A 108 1.93 11.40 14.19
CA SER A 108 0.70 10.62 14.28
C SER A 108 0.45 9.77 13.03
N ALA A 109 -0.41 8.75 13.15
CA ALA A 109 -0.85 7.96 11.99
C ALA A 109 -1.56 8.82 10.93
N ALA A 110 -2.20 9.92 11.34
CA ALA A 110 -2.83 10.87 10.44
C ALA A 110 -1.83 11.54 9.49
N LEU A 111 -0.57 11.71 9.90
CA LEU A 111 0.49 12.25 9.04
C LEU A 111 0.76 11.33 7.85
N VAL A 112 0.96 10.03 8.11
CA VAL A 112 1.19 9.03 7.05
C VAL A 112 -0.02 8.94 6.14
N VAL A 113 -1.22 8.79 6.73
CA VAL A 113 -2.47 8.69 5.97
C VAL A 113 -2.68 9.91 5.08
N THR A 114 -2.45 11.13 5.58
CA THR A 114 -2.61 12.35 4.78
C THR A 114 -1.62 12.39 3.62
N GLY A 115 -0.35 12.05 3.84
CA GLY A 115 0.63 11.98 2.74
C GLY A 115 0.26 10.95 1.68
N LEU A 116 -0.19 9.76 2.11
CA LEU A 116 -0.65 8.71 1.20
C LEU A 116 -1.92 9.10 0.44
N VAL A 117 -2.86 9.79 1.08
CA VAL A 117 -4.04 10.37 0.42
C VAL A 117 -3.58 11.30 -0.69
N LEU A 118 -2.71 12.28 -0.39
CA LEU A 118 -2.21 13.24 -1.37
C LEU A 118 -1.54 12.57 -2.57
N TYR A 119 -0.76 11.50 -2.35
CA TYR A 119 -0.16 10.74 -3.45
C TYR A 119 -1.16 9.93 -4.25
N SER A 120 -2.14 9.32 -3.58
CA SER A 120 -3.19 8.55 -4.26
C SER A 120 -4.08 9.44 -5.15
N LEU A 121 -4.26 10.73 -4.81
CA LEU A 121 -5.07 11.67 -5.60
C LEU A 121 -4.62 11.74 -7.05
N THR A 122 -3.31 11.75 -7.30
CA THR A 122 -2.75 11.85 -8.65
C THR A 122 -3.15 10.68 -9.51
N ILE A 123 -3.04 9.46 -8.97
CA ILE A 123 -3.42 8.24 -9.66
C ILE A 123 -4.94 8.20 -9.84
N LEU A 124 -5.70 8.45 -8.77
CA LEU A 124 -7.15 8.32 -8.76
C LEU A 124 -7.83 9.35 -9.68
N VAL A 125 -7.48 10.64 -9.58
CA VAL A 125 -8.10 11.69 -10.42
C VAL A 125 -7.86 11.41 -11.91
N ARG A 126 -6.63 11.03 -12.28
CA ARG A 126 -6.28 10.72 -13.67
C ARG A 126 -7.07 9.54 -14.21
N ASN A 127 -7.18 8.46 -13.42
CA ASN A 127 -7.92 7.27 -13.82
C ASN A 127 -9.43 7.51 -13.84
N ILE A 128 -9.97 8.33 -12.94
CA ILE A 128 -11.40 8.68 -12.94
C ILE A 128 -11.75 9.49 -14.19
N LEU A 129 -10.95 10.50 -14.53
CA LEU A 129 -11.13 11.28 -15.75
C LEU A 129 -11.01 10.43 -17.02
N ALA A 130 -9.98 9.57 -17.08
CA ALA A 130 -9.78 8.67 -18.22
C ALA A 130 -10.92 7.64 -18.35
N GLY A 131 -11.36 7.05 -17.24
CA GLY A 131 -12.46 6.07 -17.23
C GLY A 131 -13.79 6.68 -17.65
N LEU A 132 -14.11 7.89 -17.18
CA LEU A 132 -15.30 8.60 -17.62
C LEU A 132 -15.20 9.02 -19.09
N ALA A 133 -14.03 9.43 -19.58
CA ALA A 133 -13.81 9.79 -20.97
C ALA A 133 -13.93 8.59 -21.92
N ALA A 134 -13.62 7.38 -21.46
CA ALA A 134 -13.71 6.13 -22.24
C ALA A 134 -15.14 5.64 -22.50
N VAL A 135 -16.16 6.25 -21.88
CA VAL A 135 -17.56 5.92 -22.13
C VAL A 135 -17.92 6.29 -23.59
N PRO A 136 -18.48 5.36 -24.40
CA PRO A 136 -18.84 5.62 -25.79
C PRO A 136 -19.81 6.79 -25.93
N GLU A 137 -19.58 7.66 -26.92
CA GLU A 137 -20.42 8.84 -27.10
C GLU A 137 -21.82 8.43 -27.58
N GLU A 138 -21.95 7.33 -28.31
CA GLU A 138 -23.22 6.78 -28.79
C GLU A 138 -24.14 6.41 -27.62
N ALA A 139 -23.57 5.86 -26.54
CA ALA A 139 -24.30 5.54 -25.32
C ALA A 139 -24.78 6.81 -24.60
N ARG A 140 -23.98 7.89 -24.62
CA ARG A 140 -24.37 9.18 -24.05
C ARG A 140 -25.47 9.85 -24.88
N GLU A 141 -25.34 9.85 -26.20
CA GLU A 141 -26.33 10.42 -27.12
C GLU A 141 -27.67 9.71 -27.02
N ALA A 142 -27.67 8.37 -26.98
CA ALA A 142 -28.87 7.58 -26.77
C ALA A 142 -29.58 7.93 -25.46
N ALA A 143 -28.83 8.02 -24.35
CA ALA A 143 -29.39 8.39 -23.06
C ALA A 143 -29.96 9.83 -23.04
N ARG A 144 -29.28 10.78 -23.69
CA ARG A 144 -29.81 12.16 -23.87
C ARG A 144 -31.09 12.14 -24.71
N GLY A 145 -31.15 11.34 -25.77
CA GLY A 145 -32.34 11.16 -26.61
C GLY A 145 -33.55 10.59 -25.85
N LEU A 146 -33.30 9.81 -24.79
CA LEU A 146 -34.32 9.31 -23.85
C LEU A 146 -34.69 10.32 -22.75
N GLY A 147 -34.15 11.55 -22.79
CA GLY A 147 -34.48 12.62 -21.85
C GLY A 147 -33.70 12.57 -20.53
N TYR A 148 -32.56 11.87 -20.47
CA TYR A 148 -31.76 11.82 -19.24
C TYR A 148 -31.11 13.17 -18.95
N GLY A 149 -31.36 13.72 -17.76
CA GLY A 149 -30.64 14.89 -17.25
C GLY A 149 -29.17 14.58 -16.91
N PRO A 150 -28.33 15.60 -16.69
CA PRO A 150 -26.87 15.42 -16.51
C PRO A 150 -26.50 14.55 -15.30
N ALA A 151 -27.24 14.67 -14.18
CA ALA A 151 -27.02 13.82 -13.00
C ALA A 151 -27.43 12.37 -13.27
N ARG A 152 -28.56 12.16 -13.95
CA ARG A 152 -29.08 10.84 -14.30
C ARG A 152 -28.16 10.14 -15.31
N LEU A 153 -27.69 10.87 -16.30
CA LEU A 153 -26.70 10.41 -17.27
C LEU A 153 -25.42 9.91 -16.58
N LEU A 154 -24.90 10.68 -15.61
CA LEU A 154 -23.70 10.29 -14.87
C LEU A 154 -23.93 9.00 -14.07
N TRP A 155 -24.98 8.94 -13.24
CA TRP A 155 -25.17 7.82 -12.31
C TRP A 155 -25.70 6.55 -12.96
N GLU A 156 -26.57 6.65 -13.97
CA GLU A 156 -27.22 5.49 -14.59
C GLU A 156 -26.48 4.98 -15.84
N VAL A 157 -25.66 5.81 -16.50
CA VAL A 157 -25.04 5.45 -17.78
C VAL A 157 -23.52 5.53 -17.70
N GLU A 158 -22.97 6.71 -17.42
CA GLU A 158 -21.52 6.91 -17.46
C GLU A 158 -20.79 6.12 -16.38
N LEU A 159 -21.28 6.15 -15.13
CA LEU A 159 -20.60 5.51 -14.00
C LEU A 159 -20.59 3.98 -14.12
N PRO A 160 -21.70 3.29 -14.47
CA PRO A 160 -21.67 1.84 -14.71
C PRO A 160 -20.77 1.44 -15.88
N LEU A 161 -20.77 2.22 -16.97
CA LEU A 161 -19.91 1.94 -18.14
C LEU A 161 -18.43 2.21 -17.83
N ALA A 162 -18.12 3.23 -17.04
CA ALA A 162 -16.76 3.58 -16.62
C ALA A 162 -16.24 2.69 -15.48
N LEU A 163 -17.11 1.99 -14.75
CA LEU A 163 -16.77 1.24 -13.54
C LEU A 163 -15.55 0.30 -13.70
N PRO A 164 -15.40 -0.48 -14.81
CA PRO A 164 -14.21 -1.31 -14.99
C PRO A 164 -12.90 -0.50 -15.03
N ALA A 165 -12.92 0.67 -15.66
CA ALA A 165 -11.77 1.57 -15.74
C ALA A 165 -11.50 2.27 -14.40
N LEU A 166 -12.55 2.67 -13.68
CA LEU A 166 -12.44 3.23 -12.33
C LEU A 166 -11.80 2.23 -11.36
N MET A 167 -12.24 0.97 -11.40
CA MET A 167 -11.69 -0.11 -10.59
C MET A 167 -10.22 -0.40 -10.92
N ALA A 168 -9.83 -0.32 -12.20
CA ALA A 168 -8.41 -0.40 -12.58
C ALA A 168 -7.58 0.74 -11.95
N GLY A 169 -8.13 1.96 -11.90
CA GLY A 169 -7.52 3.09 -11.20
C GLY A 169 -7.37 2.87 -9.70
N VAL A 170 -8.41 2.38 -9.03
CA VAL A 170 -8.38 2.06 -7.59
C VAL A 170 -7.37 0.96 -7.29
N ARG A 171 -7.26 -0.06 -8.14
CA ARG A 171 -6.25 -1.13 -8.03
C ARG A 171 -4.83 -0.59 -8.11
N MET A 172 -4.54 0.23 -9.12
CA MET A 172 -3.23 0.88 -9.25
C MET A 172 -2.91 1.76 -8.03
N ALA A 173 -3.87 2.59 -7.60
CA ALA A 173 -3.70 3.43 -6.42
C ALA A 173 -3.44 2.59 -5.17
N THR A 174 -4.17 1.49 -4.97
CA THR A 174 -4.01 0.59 -3.82
C THR A 174 -2.63 -0.03 -3.79
N VAL A 175 -2.16 -0.61 -4.90
CA VAL A 175 -0.82 -1.23 -4.98
C VAL A 175 0.28 -0.20 -4.72
N SER A 176 0.16 1.00 -5.29
CA SER A 176 1.09 2.10 -5.01
C SER A 176 1.03 2.53 -3.55
N THR A 177 -0.14 2.64 -2.94
CA THR A 177 -0.28 3.01 -1.53
C THR A 177 0.31 1.96 -0.59
N VAL A 178 0.13 0.65 -0.85
CA VAL A 178 0.80 -0.41 -0.08
C VAL A 178 2.32 -0.22 -0.12
N ALA A 179 2.87 0.00 -1.32
CA ALA A 179 4.30 0.25 -1.46
C ALA A 179 4.75 1.51 -0.69
N LEU A 180 4.05 2.64 -0.82
CA LEU A 180 4.41 3.89 -0.16
C LEU A 180 4.20 3.86 1.35
N THR A 181 3.31 3.01 1.86
CA THR A 181 3.08 2.86 3.31
C THR A 181 4.35 2.40 4.02
N THR A 182 5.22 1.63 3.34
CA THR A 182 6.53 1.25 3.89
C THR A 182 7.39 2.45 4.27
N VAL A 183 7.24 3.58 3.58
CA VAL A 183 7.98 4.81 3.89
C VAL A 183 7.53 5.45 5.20
N GLY A 184 6.31 5.13 5.67
CA GLY A 184 5.83 5.52 6.99
C GLY A 184 6.72 5.01 8.14
N ALA A 185 7.60 4.04 7.87
CA ALA A 185 8.59 3.55 8.82
C ALA A 185 9.51 4.61 9.38
N LEU A 186 9.80 5.64 8.57
CA LEU A 186 10.68 6.75 8.93
C LEU A 186 10.13 7.58 10.10
N ILE A 187 8.85 7.44 10.42
CA ILE A 187 8.21 8.06 11.58
C ILE A 187 7.57 7.02 12.53
N GLY A 188 7.95 5.74 12.39
CA GLY A 188 7.48 4.63 13.23
C GLY A 188 5.99 4.31 13.10
N ARG A 189 5.43 4.51 11.90
CA ARG A 189 4.00 4.29 11.58
C ARG A 189 3.84 3.65 10.19
N GLY A 190 4.73 2.74 9.82
CA GLY A 190 4.76 2.08 8.51
C GLY A 190 4.12 0.68 8.47
N GLY A 191 3.69 0.14 9.62
CA GLY A 191 3.22 -1.24 9.75
C GLY A 191 4.33 -2.21 9.37
N LEU A 192 4.14 -3.00 8.31
CA LEU A 192 5.21 -3.87 7.78
C LEU A 192 6.50 -3.12 7.41
N GLY A 193 6.39 -1.83 7.08
CA GLY A 193 7.57 -0.98 6.84
C GLY A 193 8.47 -0.85 8.06
N ASP A 194 7.88 -0.75 9.26
CA ASP A 194 8.64 -0.61 10.52
C ASP A 194 9.53 -1.85 10.73
N LEU A 195 8.98 -3.04 10.47
CA LEU A 195 9.74 -4.29 10.55
C LEU A 195 10.85 -4.40 9.50
N ILE A 196 10.63 -3.86 8.30
CA ILE A 196 11.67 -3.81 7.27
C ILE A 196 12.80 -2.87 7.71
N ASP A 197 12.47 -1.67 8.20
CA ASP A 197 13.47 -0.70 8.67
C ASP A 197 14.28 -1.27 9.84
N ASP A 198 13.60 -1.80 10.86
CA ASP A 198 14.24 -2.43 12.02
C ASP A 198 15.16 -3.60 11.60
N GLY A 199 14.71 -4.45 10.67
CA GLY A 199 15.50 -5.56 10.15
C GLY A 199 16.74 -5.10 9.39
N VAL A 200 16.64 -3.99 8.65
CA VAL A 200 17.78 -3.38 7.94
C VAL A 200 18.77 -2.78 8.94
N GLN A 201 18.29 -2.01 9.92
CA GLN A 201 19.12 -1.36 10.94
C GLN A 201 19.86 -2.38 11.81
N THR A 202 19.20 -3.50 12.13
CA THR A 202 19.78 -4.59 12.93
C THR A 202 20.52 -5.64 12.10
N THR A 203 20.53 -5.51 10.76
CA THR A 203 21.11 -6.50 9.82
C THR A 203 20.53 -7.91 10.00
N PHE A 204 19.26 -8.01 10.43
CA PHE A 204 18.59 -9.29 10.66
C PHE A 204 17.83 -9.76 9.42
N LYS A 205 18.44 -10.67 8.66
CA LYS A 205 18.02 -11.05 7.30
C LYS A 205 16.65 -11.71 7.27
N ALA A 206 16.36 -12.58 8.24
CA ALA A 206 15.06 -13.26 8.32
C ALA A 206 13.90 -12.27 8.48
N GLN A 207 14.09 -11.19 9.25
CA GLN A 207 13.08 -10.15 9.46
C GLN A 207 12.83 -9.35 8.19
N VAL A 208 13.90 -8.88 7.53
CA VAL A 208 13.79 -8.12 6.27
C VAL A 208 13.07 -8.95 5.21
N LEU A 209 13.45 -10.23 5.05
CA LEU A 209 12.83 -11.10 4.06
C LEU A 209 11.36 -11.37 4.40
N ALA A 210 11.04 -11.73 5.64
CA ALA A 210 9.69 -12.05 6.06
C ALA A 210 8.75 -10.85 5.88
N ALA A 211 9.14 -9.66 6.34
CA ALA A 211 8.34 -8.45 6.22
C ALA A 211 8.17 -8.02 4.76
N SER A 212 9.22 -8.10 3.95
CA SER A 212 9.16 -7.77 2.51
C SER A 212 8.23 -8.72 1.74
N VAL A 213 8.35 -10.03 1.98
CA VAL A 213 7.48 -11.04 1.35
C VAL A 213 6.03 -10.82 1.76
N LEU A 214 5.77 -10.54 3.04
CA LEU A 214 4.43 -10.27 3.54
C LEU A 214 3.83 -8.99 2.92
N CYS A 215 4.64 -7.95 2.72
CA CYS A 215 4.23 -6.73 2.05
C CYS A 215 3.85 -6.97 0.58
N VAL A 216 4.65 -7.75 -0.16
CA VAL A 216 4.35 -8.12 -1.56
C VAL A 216 3.10 -8.99 -1.64
N LEU A 217 2.98 -9.98 -0.76
CA LEU A 217 1.80 -10.85 -0.68
C LEU A 217 0.55 -10.02 -0.41
N LEU A 218 0.62 -9.06 0.51
CA LEU A 218 -0.48 -8.16 0.82
C LEU A 218 -0.89 -7.33 -0.41
N ALA A 219 0.06 -6.77 -1.15
CA ALA A 219 -0.22 -6.02 -2.38
C ALA A 219 -0.94 -6.89 -3.43
N VAL A 220 -0.45 -8.12 -3.64
CA VAL A 220 -1.04 -9.07 -4.58
C VAL A 220 -2.45 -9.48 -4.13
N VAL A 221 -2.63 -9.81 -2.86
CA VAL A 221 -3.94 -10.19 -2.31
C VAL A 221 -4.92 -9.03 -2.44
N ALA A 222 -4.52 -7.80 -2.10
CA ALA A 222 -5.37 -6.62 -2.24
C ALA A 222 -5.78 -6.39 -3.71
N ASP A 223 -4.84 -6.50 -4.65
CA ASP A 223 -5.13 -6.37 -6.09
C ASP A 223 -6.11 -7.44 -6.59
N LEU A 224 -5.91 -8.69 -6.20
CA LEU A 224 -6.76 -9.82 -6.57
C LEU A 224 -8.16 -9.71 -5.95
N LEU A 225 -8.27 -9.25 -4.71
CA LEU A 225 -9.56 -8.99 -4.06
C LEU A 225 -10.34 -7.89 -4.79
N LEU A 226 -9.68 -6.79 -5.14
CA LEU A 226 -10.29 -5.71 -5.92
C LEU A 226 -10.67 -6.15 -7.34
N LEU A 227 -9.86 -7.01 -7.98
CA LEU A 227 -10.20 -7.63 -9.25
C LEU A 227 -11.42 -8.56 -9.13
N GLY A 228 -11.50 -9.34 -8.06
CA GLY A 228 -12.66 -10.16 -7.74
C GLY A 228 -13.92 -9.31 -7.58
N LEU A 229 -13.83 -8.22 -6.80
CA LEU A 229 -14.91 -7.27 -6.60
C LEU A 229 -15.33 -6.61 -7.93
N GLN A 230 -14.38 -6.17 -8.75
CA GLN A 230 -14.66 -5.63 -10.08
C GLN A 230 -15.45 -6.64 -10.92
N ARG A 231 -15.01 -7.90 -10.98
CA ARG A 231 -15.68 -8.95 -11.76
C ARG A 231 -17.11 -9.25 -11.28
N LEU A 232 -17.38 -9.07 -9.98
CA LEU A 232 -18.72 -9.22 -9.40
C LEU A 232 -19.60 -8.02 -9.74
N LEU A 233 -19.05 -6.80 -9.71
CA LEU A 233 -19.77 -5.57 -10.00
C LEU A 233 -20.02 -5.34 -11.50
N THR A 234 -19.20 -5.91 -12.39
CA THR A 234 -19.29 -5.69 -13.85
C THR A 234 -19.49 -6.99 -14.65
N PRO A 235 -20.55 -7.77 -14.42
CA PRO A 235 -20.77 -9.05 -15.10
C PRO A 235 -20.92 -8.90 -16.63
N TRP A 236 -21.49 -7.78 -17.10
CA TRP A 236 -21.71 -7.50 -18.54
C TRP A 236 -20.42 -7.44 -19.36
N THR A 237 -19.28 -7.09 -18.74
CA THR A 237 -17.97 -7.08 -19.43
C THR A 237 -17.51 -8.47 -19.85
N ARG A 238 -18.05 -9.54 -19.25
CA ARG A 238 -17.74 -10.93 -19.64
C ARG A 238 -18.42 -11.33 -20.94
N ILE A 239 -19.62 -10.80 -21.21
CA ILE A 239 -20.45 -11.19 -22.37
C ILE A 239 -19.80 -10.69 -23.66
N ARG A 240 -19.31 -9.45 -23.67
CA ARG A 240 -18.70 -8.84 -24.87
C ARG A 240 -17.42 -9.54 -25.34
N ARG A 241 -16.60 -10.07 -24.41
CA ARG A 241 -15.40 -10.86 -24.77
C ARG A 241 -15.74 -12.23 -25.36
N ALA A 242 -16.90 -12.79 -25.06
CA ALA A 242 -17.34 -14.04 -25.67
C ALA A 242 -17.86 -13.82 -27.10
N GLU A 243 -18.49 -12.67 -27.38
CA GLU A 243 -18.93 -12.29 -28.74
C GLU A 243 -17.76 -11.90 -29.64
N GLU A 244 -16.72 -11.24 -29.12
CA GLU A 244 -15.51 -10.90 -29.90
C GLU A 244 -14.61 -12.13 -30.19
N ALA A 245 -14.87 -13.29 -29.56
CA ALA A 245 -14.11 -14.52 -29.72
C ALA A 245 -14.82 -15.58 -30.60
N VAL A 246 -15.96 -15.23 -31.19
CA VAL A 246 -16.75 -16.05 -32.14
C VAL A 246 -16.69 -15.39 -33.51
#